data_AF-A0A3T1DDU7-F1
#
_entry.id   AF-A0A3T1DDU7-F1
#
_cell.length_a   1.000
_cell.length_b   1.000
_cell.length_c   1.000
_cell.angle_alpha   90.00
_cell.angle_beta   90.00
_cell.angle_gamma   90.00
#
_symmetry.space_group_name_H-M   'P 1'
#
loop_
_entity.id
_entity.type
_entity.pdbx_description
1 polymer ?
#
loop_
_entity_poly.entity_id
_entity_poly.type
_entity_poly.pdbx_seq_one_letter_code
_entity_poly.pdbx_strand_id
1 'polypeptide(L)'
;MELQRLSIRSTLGRLGMESPRGDHKIESPPGELEISSPRVDMQIRQPRGELTVDSSAAWLALAKGGPIETTRILTAQYNERTMQAIAKIVQEGNRMKQISNPSSAVADIAAQVMTDNPENLRVAGRASNMNVQIQYTPRPAEIDITPKHPEINYHVSKPGINYTPQKVNIYMDQMNAIKMWVSNYDLYA
;
A
#
# COMPACT_ATOMS: atom_id res chain seq x y z
N MET A 1 86.37 -86.36 -25.44
CA MET A 1 85.11 -87.02 -25.85
C MET A 1 84.30 -85.94 -26.55
N GLU A 2 83.99 -86.09 -27.84
CA GLU A 2 83.15 -85.09 -28.52
C GLU A 2 81.68 -85.40 -28.24
N LEU A 3 81.02 -84.53 -27.47
CA LEU A 3 79.60 -84.64 -27.15
C LEU A 3 78.81 -83.61 -27.95
N GLN A 4 77.77 -84.05 -28.64
CA GLN A 4 76.85 -83.15 -29.31
C GLN A 4 75.89 -82.53 -28.29
N ARG A 5 75.77 -81.21 -28.30
CA ARG A 5 74.84 -80.46 -27.44
C ARG A 5 73.77 -79.82 -28.29
N LEU A 6 72.51 -80.16 -28.03
CA LEU A 6 71.35 -79.46 -28.58
C LEU A 6 71.13 -78.16 -27.81
N SER A 7 71.14 -77.04 -28.52
CA SER A 7 70.78 -75.73 -27.97
C SER A 7 69.44 -75.29 -28.53
N ILE A 8 68.51 -74.95 -27.63
CA ILE A 8 67.17 -74.48 -28.00
C ILE A 8 67.03 -73.06 -27.48
N ARG A 9 66.68 -72.13 -28.39
CA ARG A 9 66.27 -70.78 -28.03
C ARG A 9 64.81 -70.58 -28.42
N SER A 10 63.98 -70.38 -27.41
CA SER A 10 62.58 -70.02 -27.61
C SER A 10 62.40 -68.51 -27.47
N THR A 11 61.59 -67.94 -28.35
CA THR A 11 61.06 -66.59 -28.23
C THR A 11 59.56 -66.72 -28.07
N LEU A 12 59.05 -66.22 -26.95
CA LEU A 12 57.62 -66.21 -26.66
C LEU A 12 56.92 -65.17 -27.54
N GLY A 13 55.68 -65.49 -27.93
CA GLY A 13 54.84 -64.54 -28.62
C GLY A 13 54.39 -63.43 -27.67
N ARG A 14 54.22 -62.22 -28.18
CA ARG A 14 53.74 -61.05 -27.44
C ARG A 14 52.50 -60.50 -28.13
N LEU A 15 51.44 -60.31 -27.36
CA LEU A 15 50.23 -59.63 -27.83
C LEU A 15 50.31 -58.15 -27.48
N GLY A 16 49.90 -57.31 -28.43
CA GLY A 16 49.66 -55.88 -28.22
C GLY A 16 48.17 -55.64 -28.04
N MET A 17 47.83 -54.64 -27.23
CA MET A 17 46.47 -54.14 -27.08
C MET A 17 46.49 -52.63 -27.23
N GLU A 18 45.67 -52.14 -28.16
CA GLU A 18 45.38 -50.71 -28.29
C GLU A 18 43.93 -50.47 -27.88
N SER A 19 43.76 -49.64 -26.84
CA SER A 19 42.45 -49.21 -26.36
C SER A 19 42.43 -47.69 -26.33
N PRO A 20 41.76 -47.03 -27.30
CA PRO A 20 41.51 -45.60 -27.19
C PRO A 20 40.60 -45.30 -25.98
N ARG A 21 40.53 -44.02 -25.58
CA ARG A 21 39.62 -43.57 -24.52
C ARG A 21 38.22 -43.35 -25.11
N GLY A 22 37.22 -44.00 -24.51
CA GLY A 22 35.81 -43.82 -24.86
C GLY A 22 35.34 -42.37 -24.69
N ASP A 23 34.33 -42.00 -25.48
CA ASP A 23 33.69 -40.69 -25.41
C ASP A 23 32.33 -40.78 -24.71
N HIS A 24 32.07 -39.83 -23.82
CA HIS A 24 30.83 -39.72 -23.05
C HIS A 24 30.25 -38.34 -23.29
N LYS A 25 29.14 -38.27 -24.01
CA LYS A 25 28.43 -37.00 -24.22
C LYS A 25 27.19 -36.98 -23.34
N ILE A 26 27.18 -36.06 -22.37
CA ILE A 26 26.04 -35.79 -21.49
C ILE A 26 25.45 -34.44 -21.90
N GLU A 27 24.20 -34.45 -22.35
CA GLU A 27 23.46 -33.24 -22.68
C GLU A 27 22.35 -33.04 -21.64
N SER A 28 22.45 -31.98 -20.84
CA SER A 28 21.48 -31.64 -19.80
C SER A 28 20.70 -30.39 -20.22
N PRO A 29 19.49 -30.54 -20.80
CA PRO A 29 18.66 -29.39 -21.13
C PRO A 29 18.16 -28.68 -19.86
N PRO A 30 17.96 -27.34 -19.90
CA PRO A 30 17.35 -26.63 -18.78
C PRO A 30 15.92 -27.13 -18.54
N GLY A 31 15.50 -27.13 -17.27
CA GLY A 31 14.10 -27.32 -16.91
C GLY A 31 13.25 -26.10 -17.29
N GLU A 32 11.96 -26.31 -17.48
CA GLU A 32 11.00 -25.28 -17.85
C GLU A 32 10.32 -24.74 -16.59
N LEU A 33 10.32 -23.41 -16.43
CA LEU A 33 9.73 -22.71 -15.28
C LEU A 33 8.54 -21.87 -15.74
N GLU A 34 7.35 -22.23 -15.27
CA GLU A 34 6.13 -21.48 -15.49
C GLU A 34 5.74 -20.75 -14.20
N ILE A 35 5.64 -19.43 -14.26
CA ILE A 35 5.19 -18.60 -13.14
C ILE A 35 3.92 -17.86 -13.58
N SER A 36 2.82 -18.13 -12.87
CA SER A 36 1.55 -17.43 -13.04
C SER A 36 1.27 -16.56 -11.82
N SER A 37 1.15 -15.25 -12.01
CA SER A 37 0.82 -14.30 -10.93
C SER A 37 -0.63 -13.83 -11.09
N PRO A 38 -1.59 -14.44 -10.37
CA PRO A 38 -2.99 -14.02 -10.45
C PRO A 38 -3.16 -12.58 -9.92
N ARG A 39 -4.11 -11.85 -10.50
CA ARG A 39 -4.45 -10.51 -10.01
C ARG A 39 -5.03 -10.61 -8.60
N VAL A 40 -4.60 -9.68 -7.75
CA VAL A 40 -5.13 -9.49 -6.39
C VAL A 40 -6.60 -9.12 -6.47
N ASP A 41 -7.42 -9.69 -5.59
CA ASP A 41 -8.83 -9.29 -5.49
C ASP A 41 -8.91 -8.03 -4.62
N MET A 42 -9.46 -6.96 -5.19
CA MET A 42 -9.62 -5.67 -4.54
C MET A 42 -11.09 -5.27 -4.55
N GLN A 43 -11.66 -5.02 -3.38
CA GLN A 43 -12.99 -4.44 -3.21
C GLN A 43 -12.85 -3.02 -2.67
N ILE A 44 -13.36 -2.05 -3.43
CA ILE A 44 -13.40 -0.65 -3.02
C ILE A 44 -14.87 -0.25 -2.84
N ARG A 45 -15.21 0.25 -1.66
CA ARG A 45 -16.50 0.89 -1.38
C ARG A 45 -16.26 2.34 -1.00
N GLN A 46 -17.02 3.25 -1.63
CA GLN A 46 -17.01 4.66 -1.28
C GLN A 46 -18.38 5.03 -0.70
N PRO A 47 -18.51 5.09 0.64
CA PRO A 47 -19.73 5.56 1.27
C PRO A 47 -20.01 7.02 0.90
N ARG A 48 -21.29 7.41 0.87
CA ARG A 48 -21.70 8.81 0.71
C ARG A 48 -21.32 9.59 1.96
N GLY A 49 -20.81 10.81 1.78
CA GLY A 49 -20.62 11.76 2.87
C GLY A 49 -21.95 12.21 3.47
N GLU A 50 -21.86 12.83 4.64
CA GLU A 50 -23.01 13.33 5.38
C GLU A 50 -23.09 14.86 5.26
N LEU A 51 -24.25 15.38 4.89
CA LEU A 51 -24.50 16.81 4.75
C LEU A 51 -25.57 17.23 5.75
N THR A 52 -25.20 18.10 6.69
CA THR A 52 -26.11 18.69 7.67
C THR A 52 -26.31 20.16 7.33
N VAL A 53 -27.56 20.58 7.20
CA VAL A 53 -27.95 21.98 6.93
C VAL A 53 -28.86 22.47 8.04
N ASP A 54 -28.41 23.49 8.77
CA ASP A 54 -29.21 24.19 9.77
C ASP A 54 -29.60 25.58 9.27
N SER A 55 -30.90 25.78 9.08
CA SER A 55 -31.51 27.04 8.61
C SER A 55 -32.37 27.72 9.68
N SER A 56 -32.26 27.31 10.95
CA SER A 56 -33.07 27.83 12.06
C SER A 56 -32.98 29.35 12.19
N ALA A 57 -31.78 29.92 12.13
CA ALA A 57 -31.55 31.36 12.15
C ALA A 57 -32.16 32.08 10.93
N ALA A 58 -32.19 31.44 9.76
CA ALA A 58 -32.78 32.00 8.55
C ALA A 58 -34.30 32.09 8.69
N TRP A 59 -34.93 31.02 9.20
CA TRP A 59 -36.36 31.04 9.50
C TRP A 59 -36.71 32.07 10.56
N LEU A 60 -35.89 32.22 11.60
CA LEU A 60 -36.08 33.24 12.63
C LEU A 60 -36.00 34.67 12.08
N ALA A 61 -35.07 34.93 11.15
CA ALA A 61 -34.96 36.22 10.46
C ALA A 61 -36.17 36.53 9.55
N LEU A 62 -36.90 35.51 9.11
CA LEU A 62 -38.16 35.65 8.38
C LEU A 62 -39.40 35.73 9.30
N ALA A 63 -39.20 35.89 10.61
CA ALA A 63 -40.25 35.79 11.64
C ALA A 63 -41.00 34.44 11.64
N LYS A 64 -40.33 33.37 11.20
CA LYS A 64 -40.84 31.99 11.12
C LYS A 64 -40.10 31.00 12.02
N GLY A 65 -39.27 31.48 12.94
CA GLY A 65 -38.42 30.65 13.81
C GLY A 65 -39.14 29.94 14.97
N GLY A 66 -40.48 29.93 14.96
CA GLY A 66 -41.31 29.31 15.99
C GLY A 66 -41.46 30.15 17.27
N PRO A 67 -42.41 29.79 18.14
CA PRO A 67 -42.77 30.60 19.30
C PRO A 67 -41.62 30.72 20.31
N ILE A 68 -40.83 29.67 20.52
CA ILE A 68 -39.75 29.67 21.53
C ILE A 68 -38.66 30.70 21.19
N GLU A 69 -38.16 30.68 19.95
CA GLU A 69 -37.08 31.60 19.54
C GLU A 69 -37.57 33.04 19.43
N THR A 70 -38.80 33.25 18.95
CA THR A 70 -39.41 34.59 18.94
C THR A 70 -39.60 35.11 20.37
N THR A 71 -40.11 34.29 21.30
CA THR A 71 -40.24 34.67 22.71
C THR A 71 -38.89 35.00 23.34
N ARG A 72 -37.82 34.26 23.01
CA ARG A 72 -36.47 34.54 23.51
C ARG A 72 -35.99 35.93 23.08
N ILE A 73 -36.12 36.26 21.80
CA ILE A 73 -35.72 37.58 21.27
C ILE A 73 -36.58 38.71 21.87
N LEU A 74 -37.89 38.50 22.01
CA LEU A 74 -38.78 39.49 22.60
C LEU A 74 -38.45 39.71 24.08
N THR A 75 -38.27 38.64 24.86
CA THR A 75 -37.95 38.74 26.29
C THR A 75 -36.65 39.49 26.52
N ALA A 76 -35.61 39.21 25.71
CA ALA A 76 -34.36 39.94 25.77
C ALA A 76 -34.54 41.44 25.51
N GLN A 77 -35.33 41.80 24.49
CA GLN A 77 -35.64 43.21 24.18
C GLN A 77 -36.47 43.88 25.27
N TYR A 78 -37.46 43.19 25.85
CA TYR A 78 -38.26 43.73 26.94
C TYR A 78 -37.40 44.03 28.16
N ASN A 79 -36.48 43.13 28.52
CA ASN A 79 -35.57 43.34 29.64
C ASN A 79 -34.66 44.55 29.39
N GLU A 80 -34.07 44.64 28.20
CA GLU A 80 -33.21 45.77 27.83
C GLU A 80 -33.98 47.10 27.90
N ARG A 81 -35.16 47.18 27.30
CA ARG A 81 -36.00 48.38 27.31
C ARG A 81 -36.48 48.74 28.71
N THR A 82 -36.79 47.76 29.54
CA THR A 82 -37.18 48.00 30.93
C THR A 82 -36.03 48.63 31.71
N MET A 83 -34.81 48.12 31.53
CA MET A 83 -33.62 48.70 32.16
C MET A 83 -33.33 50.11 31.65
N GLN A 84 -33.47 50.36 30.34
CA GLN A 84 -33.36 51.70 29.75
C GLN A 84 -34.42 52.65 30.31
N ALA A 85 -35.67 52.21 30.47
CA ALA A 85 -36.75 53.00 31.03
C ALA A 85 -36.50 53.35 32.50
N ILE A 86 -36.06 52.38 33.31
CA ILE A 86 -35.67 52.62 34.70
C ILE A 86 -34.54 53.65 34.77
N ALA A 87 -33.50 53.51 33.94
CA ALA A 87 -32.40 54.46 33.89
C ALA A 87 -32.88 55.87 33.49
N LYS A 88 -33.77 55.97 32.49
CA LYS A 88 -34.37 57.24 32.04
C LYS A 88 -35.16 57.90 33.18
N ILE A 89 -36.03 57.17 33.87
CA ILE A 89 -36.81 57.68 35.01
C ILE A 89 -35.90 58.21 36.12
N VAL A 90 -34.84 57.47 36.46
CA VAL A 90 -33.87 57.91 37.48
C VAL A 90 -33.13 59.17 37.05
N GLN A 91 -32.70 59.25 35.79
CA GLN A 91 -32.04 60.43 35.23
C GLN A 91 -32.96 61.66 35.25
N GLU A 92 -34.21 61.52 34.81
CA GLU A 92 -35.22 62.57 34.83
C GLU A 92 -35.51 63.04 36.27
N GLY A 93 -35.68 62.10 37.20
CA GLY A 93 -35.84 62.40 38.62
C GLY A 93 -34.67 63.19 39.21
N ASN A 94 -33.43 62.80 38.87
CA ASN A 94 -32.23 63.53 39.30
C ASN A 94 -32.17 64.95 38.72
N ARG A 95 -32.60 65.17 37.47
CA ARG A 95 -32.68 66.51 36.86
C ARG A 95 -33.75 67.36 37.54
N MET A 96 -34.92 66.79 37.83
CA MET A 96 -35.99 67.50 38.55
C MET A 96 -35.59 67.90 39.98
N LYS A 97 -34.76 67.10 40.65
CA LYS A 97 -34.21 67.44 41.98
C LYS A 97 -33.23 68.63 41.94
N GLN A 98 -32.60 68.92 40.80
CA GLN A 98 -31.62 70.00 40.65
C GLN A 98 -32.31 71.36 40.45
N ILE A 99 -32.93 71.88 41.51
CA ILE A 99 -33.66 73.16 41.51
C ILE A 99 -32.78 74.40 41.25
N SER A 100 -31.45 74.24 41.26
CA SER A 100 -30.49 75.32 41.00
C SER A 100 -30.25 75.58 39.51
N ASN A 101 -30.76 74.72 38.62
CA ASN A 101 -30.58 74.88 37.19
C ASN A 101 -31.56 75.94 36.65
N PRO A 102 -31.13 76.95 35.89
CA PRO A 102 -32.02 77.99 35.36
C PRO A 102 -33.04 77.50 34.32
N SER A 103 -32.89 76.30 33.75
CA SER A 103 -33.87 75.72 32.82
C SER A 103 -34.95 74.88 33.54
N SER A 104 -36.18 74.91 33.03
CA SER A 104 -37.27 74.09 33.57
C SER A 104 -37.13 72.63 33.11
N ALA A 105 -36.61 71.77 33.98
CA ALA A 105 -36.47 70.34 33.71
C ALA A 105 -37.78 69.67 33.26
N VAL A 106 -38.93 70.12 33.79
CA VAL A 106 -40.25 69.61 33.42
C VAL A 106 -40.62 69.97 31.98
N ALA A 107 -40.32 71.21 31.55
CA ALA A 107 -40.58 71.64 30.18
C ALA A 107 -39.69 70.88 29.18
N ASP A 108 -38.42 70.67 29.53
CA ASP A 108 -37.48 69.92 28.70
C ASP A 108 -37.90 68.44 28.54
N ILE A 109 -38.30 67.78 29.63
CA ILE A 109 -38.81 66.39 29.59
C ILE A 109 -40.09 66.31 28.76
N ALA A 110 -41.04 67.25 28.95
CA ALA A 110 -42.28 67.27 28.19
C ALA A 110 -42.03 67.44 26.69
N ALA A 111 -41.12 68.34 26.29
CA ALA A 111 -40.73 68.51 24.89
C ALA A 111 -40.08 67.25 24.31
N GLN A 112 -39.28 66.53 25.10
CA GLN A 112 -38.62 65.29 24.68
C GLN A 112 -39.63 64.16 24.46
N VAL A 113 -40.63 63.98 25.33
CA VAL A 113 -41.69 62.98 25.14
C VAL A 113 -42.50 63.22 23.85
N MET A 114 -42.69 64.49 23.46
CA MET A 114 -43.40 64.83 22.22
C MET A 114 -42.61 64.51 20.94
N THR A 115 -41.29 64.36 21.04
CA THR A 115 -40.39 64.05 19.92
C THR A 115 -39.87 62.61 19.93
N ASP A 116 -40.00 61.91 21.06
CA ASP A 116 -39.62 60.51 21.20
C ASP A 116 -40.56 59.62 20.36
N ASN A 117 -39.98 58.88 19.41
CA ASN A 117 -40.67 57.85 18.67
C ASN A 117 -40.15 56.48 19.14
N PRO A 118 -40.92 55.72 19.93
CA PRO A 118 -40.44 54.45 20.45
C PRO A 118 -40.22 53.47 19.30
N GLU A 119 -39.01 52.91 19.19
CA GLU A 119 -38.74 51.87 18.20
C GLU A 119 -39.68 50.68 18.41
N ASN A 120 -40.17 50.06 17.34
CA ASN A 120 -40.98 48.86 17.45
C ASN A 120 -40.12 47.66 17.91
N LEU A 121 -40.75 46.71 18.60
CA LEU A 121 -40.09 45.46 18.97
C LEU A 121 -39.76 44.64 17.72
N ARG A 122 -38.57 44.07 17.68
CA ARG A 122 -38.12 43.20 16.61
C ARG A 122 -38.66 41.79 16.86
N VAL A 123 -39.63 41.39 16.05
CA VAL A 123 -40.19 40.03 16.09
C VAL A 123 -39.33 39.04 15.30
N ALA A 124 -38.58 39.56 14.31
CA ALA A 124 -37.66 38.79 13.48
C ALA A 124 -36.22 38.86 14.01
N GLY A 125 -35.51 37.74 13.85
CA GLY A 125 -34.07 37.67 14.05
C GLY A 125 -33.29 38.56 13.07
N ARG A 126 -31.98 38.68 13.28
CA ARG A 126 -31.12 39.43 12.35
C ARG A 126 -30.99 38.67 11.04
N ALA A 127 -31.29 39.32 9.93
CA ALA A 127 -31.01 38.77 8.61
C ALA A 127 -29.50 38.80 8.33
N SER A 128 -28.97 37.68 7.87
CA SER A 128 -27.58 37.55 7.44
C SER A 128 -27.47 36.45 6.38
N ASN A 129 -26.49 36.58 5.49
CA ASN A 129 -26.10 35.51 4.56
C ASN A 129 -25.52 34.28 5.30
N MET A 130 -25.10 34.45 6.55
CA MET A 130 -24.58 33.37 7.41
C MET A 130 -25.65 32.65 8.23
N ASN A 131 -26.94 32.93 8.00
CA ASN A 131 -28.05 32.30 8.75
C ASN A 131 -28.33 30.84 8.37
N VAL A 132 -27.64 30.32 7.35
CA VAL A 132 -27.66 28.91 6.95
C VAL A 132 -26.28 28.33 7.23
N GLN A 133 -26.22 27.37 8.15
CA GLN A 133 -24.99 26.66 8.48
C GLN A 133 -24.97 25.33 7.73
N ILE A 134 -23.90 25.11 6.97
CA ILE A 134 -23.73 23.90 6.17
C ILE A 134 -22.49 23.20 6.68
N GLN A 135 -22.66 21.95 7.11
CA GLN A 135 -21.58 21.09 7.55
C GLN A 135 -21.55 19.84 6.67
N TYR A 136 -20.40 19.57 6.05
CA TYR A 136 -20.17 18.35 5.28
C TYR A 136 -19.12 17.50 5.97
N THR A 137 -19.45 16.24 6.23
CA THR A 137 -18.54 15.25 6.82
C THR A 137 -18.25 14.18 5.77
N PRO A 138 -17.06 14.19 5.14
CA PRO A 138 -16.68 13.16 4.17
C PRO A 138 -16.49 11.82 4.88
N ARG A 139 -16.85 10.72 4.19
CA ARG A 139 -16.56 9.35 4.65
C ARG A 139 -15.39 8.78 3.86
N PRO A 140 -14.38 8.19 4.51
CA PRO A 140 -13.23 7.60 3.82
C PRO A 140 -13.65 6.40 2.96
N ALA A 141 -12.84 6.08 1.95
CA ALA A 141 -13.02 4.87 1.16
C ALA A 141 -12.67 3.65 2.01
N GLU A 142 -13.51 2.62 1.91
CA GLU A 142 -13.27 1.29 2.48
C GLU A 142 -12.60 0.45 1.40
N ILE A 143 -11.38 -0.02 1.65
CA ILE A 143 -10.57 -0.75 0.67
C ILE A 143 -10.15 -2.08 1.30
N ASP A 144 -10.70 -3.17 0.77
CA ASP A 144 -10.35 -4.53 1.15
C ASP A 144 -9.50 -5.17 0.05
N ILE A 145 -8.29 -5.60 0.40
CA ILE A 145 -7.33 -6.20 -0.52
C ILE A 145 -7.07 -7.63 -0.06
N THR A 146 -7.33 -8.61 -0.92
CA THR A 146 -7.01 -10.03 -0.67
C THR A 146 -5.83 -10.47 -1.53
N PRO A 147 -4.61 -10.57 -0.96
CA PRO A 147 -3.42 -10.99 -1.70
C PRO A 147 -3.58 -12.42 -2.23
N LYS A 148 -3.12 -12.66 -3.46
CA LYS A 148 -3.00 -14.00 -4.03
C LYS A 148 -1.53 -14.35 -4.25
N HIS A 149 -1.17 -15.58 -3.94
CA HIS A 149 0.19 -16.09 -4.13
C HIS A 149 0.40 -16.44 -5.61
N PRO A 150 1.62 -16.26 -6.14
CA PRO A 150 1.95 -16.74 -7.47
C PRO A 150 1.99 -18.28 -7.49
N GLU A 151 1.46 -18.85 -8.55
CA GLU A 151 1.58 -20.27 -8.86
C GLU A 151 2.88 -20.50 -9.63
N ILE A 152 3.74 -21.38 -9.13
CA ILE A 152 5.07 -21.65 -9.70
C ILE A 152 5.16 -23.15 -10.00
N ASN A 153 5.24 -23.49 -11.28
CA ASN A 153 5.41 -24.87 -11.76
C ASN A 153 6.77 -25.03 -12.42
N TYR A 154 7.54 -26.03 -11.98
CA TYR A 154 8.85 -26.33 -12.56
C TYR A 154 8.88 -27.76 -13.13
N HIS A 155 9.18 -27.87 -14.41
CA HIS A 155 9.28 -29.14 -15.12
C HIS A 155 10.76 -29.48 -15.34
N VAL A 156 11.21 -30.59 -14.75
CA VAL A 156 12.60 -31.06 -14.86
C VAL A 156 12.79 -31.81 -16.17
N SER A 157 13.69 -31.31 -17.02
CA SER A 157 14.12 -32.01 -18.23
C SER A 157 15.26 -33.00 -17.91
N LYS A 158 15.10 -34.28 -18.26
CA LYS A 158 16.11 -35.32 -17.97
C LYS A 158 17.32 -35.19 -18.91
N PRO A 159 18.55 -35.40 -18.40
CA PRO A 159 19.73 -35.40 -19.25
C PRO A 159 19.78 -36.62 -20.18
N GLY A 160 20.14 -36.39 -21.43
CA GLY A 160 20.47 -37.43 -22.39
C GLY A 160 21.92 -37.86 -22.25
N ILE A 161 22.17 -39.16 -22.10
CA ILE A 161 23.52 -39.72 -22.01
C ILE A 161 23.73 -40.59 -23.24
N ASN A 162 24.65 -40.17 -24.11
CA ASN A 162 25.09 -40.97 -25.25
C ASN A 162 26.47 -41.54 -24.95
N TYR A 163 26.54 -42.87 -24.90
CA TYR A 163 27.78 -43.61 -24.69
C TYR A 163 28.14 -44.39 -25.95
N THR A 164 29.33 -44.13 -26.48
CA THR A 164 29.86 -44.87 -27.63
C THR A 164 30.97 -45.79 -27.11
N PRO A 165 30.70 -47.11 -26.92
CA PRO A 165 31.72 -48.06 -26.53
C PRO A 165 32.74 -48.20 -27.66
N GLN A 166 34.02 -48.25 -27.31
CA GLN A 166 35.09 -48.38 -28.29
C GLN A 166 35.49 -49.84 -28.53
N LYS A 167 36.01 -50.06 -29.74
CA LYS A 167 36.53 -51.34 -30.18
C LYS A 167 37.97 -51.48 -29.72
N VAL A 168 38.21 -52.42 -28.82
CA VAL A 168 39.57 -52.80 -28.41
C VAL A 168 40.19 -53.63 -29.53
N ASN A 169 41.35 -53.20 -30.03
CA ASN A 169 42.08 -53.93 -31.06
C ASN A 169 43.20 -54.72 -30.39
N ILE A 170 43.12 -56.04 -30.49
CA ILE A 170 44.15 -56.96 -30.00
C ILE A 170 44.85 -57.57 -31.21
N TYR A 171 46.17 -57.48 -31.24
CA TYR A 171 46.97 -57.99 -32.36
C TYR A 171 48.25 -58.66 -31.87
N MET A 172 48.86 -59.47 -32.74
CA MET A 172 50.14 -60.13 -32.46
C MET A 172 51.27 -59.13 -32.70
N ASP A 173 51.90 -58.67 -31.62
CA ASP A 173 53.04 -57.74 -31.67
C ASP A 173 54.34 -58.49 -31.99
N GLN A 174 54.48 -59.73 -31.49
CA GLN A 174 55.61 -60.60 -31.80
C GLN A 174 55.16 -62.05 -31.92
N MET A 175 55.47 -62.71 -33.03
CA MET A 175 55.21 -64.14 -33.19
C MET A 175 56.17 -64.98 -32.36
N ASN A 176 55.67 -66.09 -31.82
CA ASN A 176 56.51 -67.07 -31.15
C ASN A 176 57.38 -67.81 -32.17
N ALA A 177 58.63 -68.05 -31.82
CA ALA A 177 59.56 -68.80 -32.66
C ALA A 177 60.47 -69.66 -31.80
N ILE A 178 60.83 -70.84 -32.28
CA ILE A 178 61.80 -71.72 -31.64
C ILE A 178 62.91 -71.98 -32.65
N LYS A 179 64.14 -71.64 -32.27
CA LYS A 179 65.34 -71.95 -33.05
C LYS A 179 66.12 -73.02 -32.32
N MET A 180 66.45 -74.09 -33.02
CA MET A 180 67.23 -75.21 -32.50
C MET A 180 68.46 -75.39 -33.39
N TRP A 181 69.61 -75.60 -32.76
CA TRP A 181 70.83 -75.96 -33.47
C TRP A 181 71.68 -76.88 -32.60
N VAL A 182 72.50 -77.71 -33.25
CA VAL A 182 73.42 -78.65 -32.58
C VAL A 182 74.82 -78.09 -32.67
N SER A 183 75.53 -78.06 -31.54
CA SER A 183 76.92 -77.61 -31.44
C SER A 183 77.77 -78.70 -30.78
N ASN A 184 79.03 -78.82 -31.19
CA ASN A 184 79.99 -79.69 -30.51
C ASN A 184 80.40 -79.03 -29.19
N TYR A 185 80.33 -79.77 -28.10
CA TYR A 185 80.70 -79.31 -26.77
C TYR A 185 81.91 -80.11 -26.29
N ASP A 186 83.02 -79.41 -26.07
CA ASP A 186 84.23 -80.01 -25.51
C ASP A 186 84.20 -79.85 -23.98
N LEU A 187 84.33 -80.96 -23.25
CA LEU A 187 84.22 -81.00 -21.79
C LEU A 187 85.48 -80.54 -21.05
N TYR A 188 86.58 -80.26 -21.77
CA TYR A 188 87.87 -79.92 -21.19
C TYR A 188 88.42 -78.54 -21.62
N ALA A 189 87.60 -77.72 -22.29
CA ALA A 189 87.95 -76.35 -22.67
C ALA A 189 87.46 -75.32 -21.63
#